data_AF-A0A5N7BNM5-F1
#
_entry.id   AF-A0A5N7BNM5-F1
#
_cell.length_a   1.000
_cell.length_b   1.000
_cell.length_c   1.000
_cell.angle_alpha   90.00
_cell.angle_beta   90.00
_cell.angle_gamma   90.00
#
_symmetry.space_group_name_H-M   'P 1'
#
loop_
_entity.id
_entity.type
_entity.pdbx_description
1 polymer ?
#
loop_
_entity_poly.entity_id
_entity_poly.type
_entity_poly.pdbx_seq_one_letter_code
_entity_poly.pdbx_strand_id
1 'polypeptide(L)'
;MHTIARVNTLRPEHYIVLNPHLSYKPFASCPEKSNIYLFDFISSSGPKTDGPHVFTNSDDFETHIATTSKPHTRIVSICSENSMRPLGVTEQAMRRLINTYGIDATLLDLVVSFGDKPKSSDSGQGAMTVRQQEDGSYDMQYLFAYADQSAAHGDIPWTIRQTCVFHRYNPAGSGNLWIFLHARPRSKMQQQIEAEITSQYAGVSKSWYSMHLLVLSAYIGNWRWCIRSVGEQIEKTIDIALTLDLSKSNNDKDGLIRLLTPQYLGDKLLPISSRLQVALETICKLEEMNTFFQSRALATDDDARRFAGEMAYYKTSIEGYLKSVEVLEGKVKGISDLLAVALSLKGQTVANQINDKMLQLTTEAFDDNATVRVVTIVTLIYLPASFVSTLLGMNLFDFGDSAGGFTISKQFWIFIVAAVPLTMLTLGTWYIITKRQVRLRQAKLQQKRNEAGEEC
;
A
#
# COMPACT_ATOMS: atom_id res chain seq x y z
N MET A 1 -9.94 -13.36 46.13
CA MET A 1 -10.17 -11.92 46.28
C MET A 1 -9.92 -11.26 44.93
N HIS A 2 -10.95 -11.19 44.08
CA HIS A 2 -10.89 -10.41 42.85
C HIS A 2 -11.55 -9.06 43.13
N THR A 3 -10.78 -7.99 43.01
CA THR A 3 -11.23 -6.62 43.19
C THR A 3 -12.30 -6.30 42.15
N ILE A 4 -13.51 -6.05 42.64
CA ILE A 4 -14.74 -5.81 41.89
C ILE A 4 -14.58 -4.51 41.08
N ALA A 5 -14.55 -4.62 39.75
CA ALA A 5 -14.65 -3.45 38.88
C ALA A 5 -16.10 -2.96 38.88
N ARG A 6 -16.40 -1.96 39.72
CA ARG A 6 -17.63 -1.17 39.60
C ARG A 6 -17.77 -0.72 38.14
N VAL A 7 -18.91 -1.00 37.51
CA VAL A 7 -19.25 -0.39 36.21
C VAL A 7 -19.36 1.10 36.45
N ASN A 8 -18.29 1.84 36.17
CA ASN A 8 -18.24 3.28 36.32
C ASN A 8 -19.21 3.89 35.30
N THR A 9 -20.16 4.69 35.77
CA THR A 9 -21.06 5.45 34.90
C THR A 9 -20.22 6.26 33.91
N LEU A 10 -20.48 6.07 32.62
CA LEU A 10 -19.78 6.77 31.56
C LEU A 10 -20.12 8.27 31.67
N ARG A 11 -19.10 9.07 31.97
CA ARG A 11 -19.17 10.54 32.07
C ARG A 11 -18.82 11.21 30.73
N PRO A 12 -19.31 12.43 30.46
CA PRO A 12 -18.94 13.19 29.24
C PRO A 12 -17.44 13.31 28.99
N GLU A 13 -16.66 13.46 30.06
CA GLU A 13 -15.20 13.62 30.01
C GLU A 13 -14.49 12.47 29.29
N HIS A 14 -15.02 11.24 29.36
CA HIS A 14 -14.41 10.07 28.71
C HIS A 14 -14.33 10.24 27.19
N TYR A 15 -15.34 10.86 26.58
CA TYR A 15 -15.33 11.14 25.14
C TYR A 15 -14.48 12.37 24.80
N ILE A 16 -14.51 13.41 25.64
CA ILE A 16 -13.77 14.65 25.39
C ILE A 16 -12.26 14.39 25.26
N VAL A 17 -11.73 13.46 26.05
CA VAL A 17 -10.31 13.06 26.02
C VAL A 17 -9.92 12.41 24.69
N LEU A 18 -10.86 11.80 23.97
CA LEU A 18 -10.58 11.14 22.68
C LEU A 18 -10.52 12.13 21.51
N ASN A 19 -11.15 13.31 21.62
CA ASN A 19 -11.26 14.29 20.53
C ASN A 19 -9.93 14.64 19.83
N PRO A 20 -8.78 14.81 20.53
CA PRO A 20 -7.51 15.12 19.86
C PRO A 20 -7.00 14.00 18.95
N HIS A 21 -7.43 12.75 19.18
CA HIS A 21 -7.02 11.57 18.43
C HIS A 21 -7.97 11.23 17.27
N LEU A 22 -9.16 11.83 17.26
CA LEU A 22 -10.19 11.57 16.25
C LEU A 22 -10.04 12.53 15.08
N SER A 23 -9.74 11.99 13.90
CA SER A 23 -9.71 12.77 12.65
C SER A 23 -11.11 13.28 12.27
N TYR A 24 -12.16 12.53 12.64
CA TYR A 24 -13.56 12.86 12.39
C TYR A 24 -14.42 12.46 13.58
N LYS A 25 -15.58 13.11 13.74
CA LYS A 25 -16.49 12.84 14.85
C LYS A 25 -17.32 11.58 14.57
N PRO A 26 -17.32 10.57 15.47
CA PRO A 26 -18.15 9.37 15.34
C PRO A 26 -19.65 9.64 15.56
N PHE A 27 -20.01 10.72 16.25
CA PHE A 27 -21.38 11.04 16.63
C PHE A 27 -21.95 12.23 15.85
N ALA A 28 -23.27 12.21 15.62
CA ALA A 28 -23.98 13.33 15.05
C ALA A 28 -23.91 14.56 15.97
N SER A 29 -23.67 15.74 15.38
CA SER A 29 -23.65 17.01 16.12
C SER A 29 -25.03 17.60 16.34
N CYS A 30 -26.00 17.23 15.50
CA CYS A 30 -27.38 17.71 15.55
C CYS A 30 -28.31 16.52 15.84
N PRO A 31 -29.22 16.61 16.83
CA PRO A 31 -30.09 15.51 17.19
C PRO A 31 -31.06 15.12 16.06
N GLU A 32 -31.49 16.07 15.23
CA GLU A 32 -32.42 15.89 14.08
C GLU A 32 -31.87 15.06 12.91
N LYS A 33 -30.57 14.73 12.91
CA LYS A 33 -29.93 13.90 11.86
C LYS A 33 -29.76 12.45 12.32
N SER A 34 -30.63 11.98 13.20
CA SER A 34 -30.54 10.64 13.75
C SER A 34 -31.22 9.62 12.84
N ASN A 35 -30.75 8.38 12.90
CA ASN A 35 -31.32 7.30 12.11
C ASN A 35 -31.19 6.00 12.91
N ILE A 36 -32.10 5.86 13.86
CA ILE A 36 -32.08 4.81 14.89
C ILE A 36 -33.35 3.98 14.76
N TYR A 37 -33.18 2.67 14.54
CA TYR A 37 -34.27 1.70 14.46
C TYR A 37 -34.30 0.93 15.78
N LEU A 38 -35.45 0.91 16.44
CA LEU A 38 -35.63 0.22 17.71
C LEU A 38 -36.76 -0.81 17.60
N PHE A 39 -36.49 -2.03 18.06
CA PHE A 39 -37.45 -3.13 18.12
C PHE A 39 -37.52 -3.66 19.55
N ASP A 40 -38.73 -3.65 20.12
CA ASP A 40 -39.01 -4.10 21.49
C ASP A 40 -39.92 -5.32 21.51
N PHE A 41 -39.47 -6.35 22.22
CA PHE A 41 -40.22 -7.59 22.46
C PHE A 41 -40.60 -7.65 23.94
N ILE A 42 -41.88 -7.47 24.27
CA ILE A 42 -42.37 -7.51 25.67
C ILE A 42 -42.41 -8.94 26.21
N SER A 43 -42.65 -9.89 25.32
CA SER A 43 -42.82 -11.30 25.62
C SER A 43 -42.00 -12.10 24.63
N SER A 44 -41.73 -13.36 24.96
CA SER A 44 -41.16 -14.32 24.01
C SER A 44 -42.09 -14.65 22.82
N SER A 45 -43.30 -14.09 22.79
CA SER A 45 -44.34 -14.31 21.77
C SER A 45 -44.45 -13.22 20.70
N GLY A 46 -43.47 -12.31 20.58
CA GLY A 46 -43.40 -11.35 19.47
C GLY A 46 -43.33 -9.87 19.89
N PRO A 47 -43.12 -8.97 18.92
CA PRO A 47 -42.90 -7.54 19.17
C PRO A 47 -44.20 -6.81 19.60
N LYS A 48 -44.04 -5.62 20.20
CA LYS A 48 -45.15 -4.77 20.68
C LYS A 48 -45.95 -4.10 19.54
N THR A 49 -45.41 -3.98 18.33
CA THR A 49 -45.96 -3.19 17.23
C THR A 49 -45.64 -3.81 15.87
N ASP A 50 -46.48 -3.54 14.86
CA ASP A 50 -46.40 -4.03 13.47
C ASP A 50 -45.11 -3.62 12.69
N GLY A 51 -44.12 -2.98 13.34
CA GLY A 51 -42.87 -2.55 12.72
C GLY A 51 -41.88 -1.87 13.70
N PRO A 52 -40.66 -1.51 13.22
CA PRO A 52 -39.67 -0.78 14.02
C PRO A 52 -40.19 0.59 14.44
N HIS A 53 -39.84 0.99 15.66
CA HIS A 53 -39.91 2.40 16.04
C HIS A 53 -38.65 3.12 15.52
N VAL A 54 -38.83 4.01 14.55
CA VAL A 54 -37.72 4.75 13.91
C VAL A 54 -37.62 6.13 14.52
N PHE A 55 -36.47 6.43 15.13
CA PHE A 55 -36.17 7.75 15.66
C PHE A 55 -35.31 8.55 14.67
N THR A 56 -35.84 9.69 14.25
CA THR A 56 -35.11 10.70 13.46
C THR A 56 -34.46 11.76 14.34
N ASN A 57 -34.79 11.79 15.64
CA ASN A 57 -34.25 12.70 16.64
C ASN A 57 -33.62 11.91 17.82
N SER A 58 -32.36 12.24 18.15
CA SER A 58 -31.63 11.60 19.26
C SER A 58 -32.21 11.90 20.65
N ASP A 59 -32.82 13.08 20.84
CA ASP A 59 -33.37 13.50 22.13
C ASP A 59 -34.66 12.72 22.44
N ASP A 60 -35.46 12.44 21.40
CA ASP A 60 -36.63 11.56 21.50
C ASP A 60 -36.22 10.13 21.85
N PHE A 61 -35.15 9.63 21.21
CA PHE A 61 -34.57 8.33 21.55
C PHE A 61 -34.05 8.30 23.00
N GLU A 62 -33.33 9.34 23.43
CA GLU A 62 -32.84 9.45 24.82
C GLU A 62 -34.01 9.39 25.81
N THR A 63 -35.05 10.18 25.56
CA THR A 63 -36.26 10.23 26.38
C THR A 63 -36.95 8.87 26.43
N HIS A 64 -37.06 8.19 25.29
CA HIS A 64 -37.64 6.85 25.22
C HIS A 64 -36.85 5.83 26.04
N ILE A 65 -35.51 5.82 25.92
CA ILE A 65 -34.63 4.92 26.69
C ILE A 65 -34.69 5.22 28.19
N ALA A 66 -34.86 6.48 28.58
CA ALA A 66 -34.95 6.88 29.98
C ALA A 66 -36.30 6.55 30.64
N THR A 67 -37.40 6.60 29.88
CA THR A 67 -38.76 6.47 30.42
C THR A 67 -39.36 5.08 30.27
N THR A 68 -38.91 4.31 29.27
CA THR A 68 -39.48 2.99 28.96
C THR A 68 -38.82 1.90 29.80
N SER A 69 -39.62 1.04 30.43
CA SER A 69 -39.13 -0.15 31.13
C SER A 69 -38.36 -1.09 30.19
N LYS A 70 -37.33 -1.76 30.70
CA LYS A 70 -36.54 -2.72 29.91
C LYS A 70 -37.42 -3.88 29.40
N PRO A 71 -37.50 -4.11 28.09
CA PRO A 71 -38.28 -5.21 27.51
C PRO A 71 -37.56 -6.56 27.69
N HIS A 72 -38.21 -7.65 27.28
CA HIS A 72 -37.60 -8.99 27.27
C HIS A 72 -36.41 -9.06 26.32
N THR A 73 -36.58 -8.51 25.11
CA THR A 73 -35.48 -8.30 24.16
C THR A 73 -35.62 -6.91 23.54
N ARG A 74 -34.50 -6.18 23.43
CA ARG A 74 -34.42 -4.93 22.66
C ARG A 74 -33.37 -5.06 21.57
N ILE A 75 -33.69 -4.61 20.37
CA ILE A 75 -32.74 -4.47 19.26
C ILE A 75 -32.66 -3.00 18.90
N VAL A 76 -31.46 -2.43 18.95
CA VAL A 76 -31.17 -1.05 18.56
C VAL A 76 -30.23 -1.10 17.35
N SER A 77 -30.65 -0.58 16.21
CA SER A 77 -29.81 -0.46 15.02
C SER A 77 -29.61 1.01 14.69
N ILE A 78 -28.35 1.47 14.77
CA ILE A 78 -27.96 2.86 14.56
C ILE A 78 -27.14 2.90 13.28
N CYS A 79 -27.64 3.62 12.28
CA CYS A 79 -26.95 3.72 11.00
C CYS A 79 -26.39 5.12 10.75
N SER A 80 -25.24 5.16 10.07
CA SER A 80 -24.74 6.39 9.44
C SER A 80 -25.26 6.50 8.01
N GLU A 81 -25.34 7.73 7.48
CA GLU A 81 -25.74 7.97 6.08
C GLU A 81 -24.83 7.20 5.10
N ASN A 82 -23.52 7.18 5.38
CA ASN A 82 -22.54 6.36 4.70
C ASN A 82 -21.36 6.04 5.64
N SER A 83 -20.42 5.21 5.19
CA SER A 83 -19.30 4.74 6.03
C SER A 83 -18.35 5.83 6.55
N MET A 84 -18.36 7.03 5.96
CA MET A 84 -17.48 8.15 6.34
C MET A 84 -18.24 9.27 7.05
N ARG A 85 -19.54 9.11 7.28
CA ARG A 85 -20.34 10.06 8.06
C ARG A 85 -20.47 9.57 9.49
N PRO A 86 -20.66 10.48 10.46
CA PRO A 86 -20.95 10.10 11.84
C PRO A 86 -22.17 9.17 11.90
N LEU A 87 -22.21 8.33 12.94
CA LEU A 87 -23.39 7.56 13.30
C LEU A 87 -24.56 8.52 13.53
N GLY A 88 -25.76 8.11 13.11
CA GLY A 88 -27.01 8.86 13.30
C GLY A 88 -27.50 8.84 14.75
N VAL A 89 -26.64 9.21 15.69
CA VAL A 89 -26.92 9.34 17.13
C VAL A 89 -25.97 10.36 17.74
N THR A 90 -26.45 11.15 18.70
CA THR A 90 -25.61 12.07 19.47
C THR A 90 -24.79 11.33 20.53
N GLU A 91 -23.67 11.91 20.97
CA GLU A 91 -22.85 11.35 22.05
C GLU A 91 -23.67 11.19 23.34
N GLN A 92 -24.51 12.18 23.66
CA GLN A 92 -25.38 12.16 24.83
C GLN A 92 -26.36 10.98 24.80
N ALA A 93 -27.02 10.75 23.66
CA ALA A 93 -27.97 9.66 23.49
C ALA A 93 -27.27 8.29 23.55
N MET A 94 -26.10 8.13 22.94
CA MET A 94 -25.28 6.91 23.05
C MET A 94 -24.85 6.66 24.51
N ARG A 95 -24.34 7.70 25.19
CA ARG A 95 -23.94 7.61 26.60
C ARG A 95 -25.12 7.24 27.49
N ARG A 96 -26.32 7.76 27.22
CA ARG A 96 -27.55 7.37 27.93
C ARG A 96 -27.83 5.89 27.74
N LEU A 97 -27.79 5.37 26.51
CA LEU A 97 -28.00 3.96 26.22
C LEU A 97 -27.02 3.07 26.98
N ILE A 98 -25.72 3.39 26.92
CA ILE A 98 -24.66 2.68 27.64
C ILE A 98 -24.93 2.67 29.15
N ASN A 99 -25.22 3.83 29.74
CA ASN A 99 -25.45 3.95 31.18
C ASN A 99 -26.74 3.25 31.65
N THR A 100 -27.84 3.36 30.90
CA THR A 100 -29.13 2.74 31.26
C THR A 100 -29.03 1.22 31.29
N TYR A 101 -28.22 0.64 30.40
CA TYR A 101 -27.97 -0.80 30.37
C TYR A 101 -26.73 -1.23 31.15
N GLY A 102 -25.94 -0.31 31.71
CA GLY A 102 -24.70 -0.67 32.40
C GLY A 102 -23.73 -1.39 31.46
N ILE A 103 -23.63 -0.93 30.21
CA ILE A 103 -22.68 -1.43 29.24
C ILE A 103 -21.29 -0.90 29.61
N ASP A 104 -20.27 -1.74 29.49
CA ASP A 104 -18.90 -1.36 29.77
C ASP A 104 -18.40 -0.29 28.78
N ALA A 105 -17.52 0.61 29.26
CA ALA A 105 -17.01 1.72 28.46
C ALA A 105 -16.21 1.26 27.22
N THR A 106 -15.71 0.03 27.20
CA THR A 106 -15.02 -0.58 26.04
C THR A 106 -15.87 -0.61 24.77
N LEU A 107 -17.22 -0.54 24.85
CA LEU A 107 -18.05 -0.38 23.65
C LEU A 107 -17.73 0.94 22.93
N LEU A 108 -17.36 2.00 23.66
CA LEU A 108 -17.00 3.29 23.08
C LEU A 108 -15.76 3.18 22.19
N ASP A 109 -14.82 2.29 22.52
CA ASP A 109 -13.60 2.06 21.71
C ASP A 109 -13.95 1.52 20.31
N LEU A 110 -15.03 0.75 20.18
CA LEU A 110 -15.55 0.28 18.89
C LEU A 110 -16.37 1.36 18.19
N VAL A 111 -17.12 2.16 18.95
CA VAL A 111 -17.95 3.25 18.40
C VAL A 111 -17.07 4.34 17.77
N VAL A 112 -15.91 4.65 18.34
CA VAL A 112 -15.00 5.66 17.79
C VAL A 112 -14.33 5.24 16.49
N SER A 113 -14.42 3.97 16.10
CA SER A 113 -13.98 3.52 14.77
C SER A 113 -14.87 4.08 13.64
N PHE A 114 -16.07 4.59 13.94
CA PHE A 114 -17.00 5.15 12.96
C PHE A 114 -16.79 6.65 12.70
N GLY A 115 -17.35 7.15 11.60
CA GLY A 115 -17.22 8.55 11.20
C GLY A 115 -16.03 8.84 10.28
N ASP A 116 -15.22 7.83 9.95
CA ASP A 116 -14.13 7.91 8.98
C ASP A 116 -13.99 6.59 8.20
N LYS A 117 -13.21 6.61 7.12
CA LYS A 117 -12.81 5.41 6.40
C LYS A 117 -11.99 4.49 7.33
N PRO A 118 -12.26 3.17 7.38
CA PRO A 118 -11.46 2.24 8.15
C PRO A 118 -9.97 2.33 7.79
N LYS A 119 -9.14 2.65 8.78
CA LYS A 119 -7.69 2.85 8.59
C LYS A 119 -6.95 1.51 8.55
N SER A 120 -5.78 1.49 7.91
CA SER A 120 -4.92 0.31 7.89
C SER A 120 -4.33 0.01 9.27
N SER A 121 -4.04 1.04 10.06
CA SER A 121 -3.54 0.92 11.45
C SER A 121 -4.46 0.12 12.36
N ASP A 122 -5.76 0.14 12.08
CA ASP A 122 -6.79 -0.44 12.94
C ASP A 122 -7.26 -1.80 12.38
N SER A 123 -6.61 -2.33 11.35
CA SER A 123 -7.05 -3.54 10.63
C SER A 123 -7.04 -4.81 11.49
N GLY A 124 -6.26 -4.82 12.58
CA GLY A 124 -6.20 -5.91 13.54
C GLY A 124 -7.08 -5.73 14.78
N GLN A 125 -7.88 -4.65 14.84
CA GLN A 125 -8.73 -4.35 15.99
C GLN A 125 -10.13 -4.95 15.82
N GLY A 126 -10.81 -5.21 16.94
CA GLY A 126 -12.24 -5.50 16.95
C GLY A 126 -12.63 -6.98 17.03
N ALA A 127 -11.68 -7.87 17.36
CA ALA A 127 -11.99 -9.27 17.66
C ALA A 127 -13.00 -9.38 18.82
N MET A 128 -13.79 -10.46 18.82
CA MET A 128 -14.83 -10.65 19.81
C MET A 128 -14.29 -10.71 21.23
N THR A 129 -14.86 -9.85 22.07
CA THR A 129 -14.67 -9.88 23.52
C THR A 129 -15.95 -10.36 24.17
N VAL A 130 -15.80 -11.12 25.27
CA VAL A 130 -16.93 -11.63 26.05
C VAL A 130 -16.68 -11.31 27.51
N ARG A 131 -17.70 -10.77 28.18
CA ARG A 131 -17.69 -10.45 29.59
C ARG A 131 -18.92 -11.00 30.26
N GLN A 132 -18.73 -11.75 31.33
CA GLN A 132 -19.83 -12.17 32.19
C GLN A 132 -20.16 -11.06 33.20
N GLN A 133 -21.43 -10.74 33.33
CA GLN A 133 -21.98 -9.78 34.29
C GLN A 133 -22.32 -10.47 35.62
N GLU A 134 -22.48 -9.67 36.69
CA GLU A 134 -22.83 -10.18 38.03
C GLU A 134 -24.20 -10.87 38.07
N ASP A 135 -25.12 -10.44 37.21
CA ASP A 135 -26.46 -11.02 37.06
C ASP A 135 -26.48 -12.34 36.25
N GLY A 136 -25.31 -12.81 35.80
CA GLY A 136 -25.17 -14.02 35.00
C GLY A 136 -25.40 -13.83 33.51
N SER A 137 -25.67 -12.61 33.05
CA SER A 137 -25.73 -12.29 31.61
C SER A 137 -24.32 -12.20 31.00
N TYR A 138 -24.24 -12.30 29.68
CA TYR A 138 -23.00 -12.28 28.91
C TYR A 138 -23.04 -11.14 27.90
N ASP A 139 -22.12 -10.20 28.04
CA ASP A 139 -21.90 -9.12 27.08
C ASP A 139 -20.84 -9.55 26.07
N MET A 140 -21.21 -9.50 24.80
CA MET A 140 -20.37 -9.86 23.67
C MET A 140 -20.29 -8.68 22.72
N GLN A 141 -19.08 -8.30 22.31
CA GLN A 141 -18.93 -7.21 21.36
C GLN A 141 -17.77 -7.44 20.39
N TYR A 142 -17.96 -7.02 19.15
CA TYR A 142 -16.94 -7.07 18.09
C TYR A 142 -17.20 -6.04 17.00
N LEU A 143 -16.15 -5.71 16.25
CA LEU A 143 -16.21 -4.95 15.03
C LEU A 143 -15.95 -5.90 13.85
N PHE A 144 -16.93 -6.05 12.99
CA PHE A 144 -16.85 -6.92 11.83
C PHE A 144 -16.60 -6.09 10.57
N ALA A 145 -15.39 -6.22 10.01
CA ALA A 145 -15.04 -5.59 8.74
C ALA A 145 -15.47 -6.45 7.54
N TYR A 146 -16.01 -5.80 6.51
CA TYR A 146 -16.53 -6.48 5.34
C TYR A 146 -16.32 -5.69 4.05
N ALA A 147 -16.23 -6.41 2.93
CA ALA A 147 -16.25 -5.82 1.61
C ALA A 147 -17.70 -5.56 1.17
N ASP A 148 -17.94 -4.39 0.58
CA ASP A 148 -19.25 -4.00 0.03
C ASP A 148 -19.07 -3.33 -1.33
N GLN A 149 -19.98 -3.64 -2.27
CA GLN A 149 -19.91 -3.13 -3.62
C GLN A 149 -20.36 -1.66 -3.63
N SER A 150 -19.55 -0.79 -4.21
CA SER A 150 -19.97 0.60 -4.42
C SER A 150 -20.72 0.69 -5.73
N ALA A 151 -22.05 0.84 -5.68
CA ALA A 151 -22.86 1.09 -6.88
C ALA A 151 -22.60 2.47 -7.52
N ALA A 152 -21.79 3.34 -6.89
CA ALA A 152 -21.79 4.77 -7.19
C ALA A 152 -20.72 5.24 -8.20
N HIS A 153 -19.65 4.51 -8.49
CA HIS A 153 -18.66 4.93 -9.51
C HIS A 153 -17.89 3.73 -10.08
N GLY A 154 -17.89 3.63 -11.41
CA GLY A 154 -17.46 2.45 -12.19
C GLY A 154 -15.98 2.05 -12.12
N ASP A 155 -15.17 2.67 -11.25
CA ASP A 155 -13.73 2.41 -11.16
C ASP A 155 -13.28 1.74 -9.85
N ILE A 156 -14.07 1.83 -8.75
CA ILE A 156 -13.72 1.17 -7.47
C ILE A 156 -14.76 0.09 -7.16
N PRO A 157 -14.47 -1.19 -7.47
CA PRO A 157 -15.47 -2.25 -7.41
C PRO A 157 -15.86 -2.62 -5.98
N TRP A 158 -14.95 -2.47 -5.00
CA TRP A 158 -15.16 -2.91 -3.62
C TRP A 158 -14.65 -1.89 -2.61
N THR A 159 -15.47 -1.60 -1.61
CA THR A 159 -15.16 -0.71 -0.48
C THR A 159 -15.19 -1.49 0.82
N ILE A 160 -14.17 -1.33 1.66
CA ILE A 160 -14.17 -1.94 2.99
C ILE A 160 -15.00 -1.06 3.92
N ARG A 161 -15.95 -1.70 4.60
CA ARG A 161 -16.83 -1.13 5.61
C ARG A 161 -16.71 -1.95 6.89
N GLN A 162 -17.40 -1.50 7.94
CA GLN A 162 -17.44 -2.21 9.21
C GLN A 162 -18.81 -2.07 9.85
N THR A 163 -19.18 -3.07 10.66
CA THR A 163 -20.36 -3.07 11.52
C THR A 163 -19.94 -3.45 12.92
N CYS A 164 -20.44 -2.75 13.92
CA CYS A 164 -20.23 -3.09 15.32
C CYS A 164 -21.45 -3.86 15.81
N VAL A 165 -21.21 -4.96 16.50
CA VAL A 165 -22.25 -5.77 17.13
C VAL A 165 -21.95 -5.78 18.62
N PHE A 166 -22.94 -5.39 19.41
CA PHE A 166 -22.99 -5.67 20.83
C PHE A 166 -24.20 -6.56 21.10
N HIS A 167 -24.02 -7.58 21.91
CA HIS A 167 -25.04 -8.53 22.31
C HIS A 167 -24.92 -8.81 23.80
N ARG A 168 -25.97 -8.47 24.56
CA ARG A 168 -26.20 -9.00 25.90
C ARG A 168 -27.10 -10.21 25.80
N TYR A 169 -26.56 -11.38 26.11
CA TYR A 169 -27.31 -12.60 26.26
C TYR A 169 -27.65 -12.83 27.74
N ASN A 170 -28.94 -12.86 28.07
CA ASN A 170 -29.40 -13.31 29.38
C ASN A 170 -30.01 -14.71 29.28
N PRO A 171 -29.39 -15.74 29.88
CA PRO A 171 -29.92 -17.10 29.88
C PRO A 171 -31.29 -17.24 30.57
N ALA A 172 -31.67 -16.32 31.46
CA ALA A 172 -33.00 -16.27 32.06
C ALA A 172 -34.10 -15.84 31.04
N GLY A 173 -33.70 -15.49 29.81
CA GLY A 173 -34.58 -15.14 28.70
C GLY A 173 -34.94 -13.65 28.65
N SER A 174 -35.04 -12.96 29.78
CA SER A 174 -35.42 -11.53 29.82
C SER A 174 -34.24 -10.59 29.94
N GLY A 175 -34.29 -9.43 29.27
CA GLY A 175 -33.24 -8.41 29.32
C GLY A 175 -32.15 -8.59 28.26
N ASN A 176 -32.42 -9.33 27.18
CA ASN A 176 -31.51 -9.43 26.03
C ASN A 176 -31.43 -8.08 25.31
N LEU A 177 -30.22 -7.70 24.87
CA LEU A 177 -30.00 -6.45 24.15
C LEU A 177 -29.08 -6.70 22.96
N TRP A 178 -29.48 -6.21 21.78
CA TRP A 178 -28.64 -6.13 20.61
C TRP A 178 -28.44 -4.67 20.23
N ILE A 179 -27.20 -4.27 19.96
CA ILE A 179 -26.87 -2.98 19.37
C ILE A 179 -26.07 -3.23 18.09
N PHE A 180 -26.56 -2.71 16.98
CA PHE A 180 -25.89 -2.73 15.69
C PHE A 180 -25.50 -1.30 15.30
N LEU A 181 -24.23 -1.09 14.99
CA LEU A 181 -23.76 0.17 14.40
C LEU A 181 -23.28 -0.14 12.99
N HIS A 182 -23.91 0.44 11.97
CA HIS A 182 -23.56 0.09 10.59
C HIS A 182 -23.61 1.28 9.63
N ALA A 183 -22.95 1.11 8.50
CA ALA A 183 -23.00 2.08 7.42
C ALA A 183 -24.27 1.89 6.58
N ARG A 184 -24.82 3.02 6.12
CA ARG A 184 -25.96 3.18 5.20
C ARG A 184 -27.32 2.75 5.80
N PRO A 185 -28.37 3.53 5.54
CA PRO A 185 -29.73 3.04 5.76
C PRO A 185 -30.02 1.87 4.81
N ARG A 186 -30.87 0.94 5.24
CA ARG A 186 -31.26 -0.25 4.46
C ARG A 186 -30.08 -1.10 3.97
N SER A 187 -29.05 -1.25 4.79
CA SER A 187 -27.98 -2.22 4.54
C SER A 187 -28.55 -3.64 4.42
N LYS A 188 -27.85 -4.56 3.74
CA LYS A 188 -28.28 -5.97 3.61
C LYS A 188 -28.59 -6.60 4.99
N MET A 189 -27.74 -6.32 5.98
CA MET A 189 -27.96 -6.73 7.37
C MET A 189 -29.23 -6.12 7.96
N GLN A 190 -29.46 -4.81 7.81
CA GLN A 190 -30.67 -4.16 8.30
C GLN A 190 -31.95 -4.76 7.68
N GLN A 191 -31.94 -5.00 6.36
CA GLN A 191 -33.07 -5.64 5.67
C GLN A 191 -33.32 -7.06 6.16
N GLN A 192 -32.25 -7.83 6.41
CA GLN A 192 -32.37 -9.17 6.98
C GLN A 192 -32.90 -9.12 8.42
N ILE A 193 -32.49 -8.16 9.25
CA ILE A 193 -33.02 -7.99 10.61
C ILE A 193 -34.53 -7.69 10.54
N GLU A 194 -34.93 -6.74 9.70
CA GLU A 194 -36.34 -6.40 9.50
C GLU A 194 -37.15 -7.59 8.98
N ALA A 195 -36.62 -8.34 8.01
CA ALA A 195 -37.26 -9.54 7.47
C ALA A 195 -37.38 -10.66 8.50
N GLU A 196 -36.33 -10.89 9.30
CA GLU A 196 -36.33 -11.88 10.38
C GLU A 196 -37.39 -11.54 11.44
N ILE A 197 -37.46 -10.27 11.86
CA ILE A 197 -38.47 -9.81 12.82
C ILE A 197 -39.90 -9.90 12.24
N THR A 198 -40.06 -9.63 10.94
CA THR A 198 -41.36 -9.76 10.24
C THR A 198 -41.74 -11.22 9.94
N SER A 199 -40.76 -12.11 9.81
CA SER A 199 -40.98 -13.55 9.65
C SER A 199 -41.28 -14.24 10.99
N GLN A 200 -40.77 -13.70 12.10
CA GLN A 200 -41.00 -14.21 13.46
C GLN A 200 -42.48 -14.23 13.89
N TYR A 201 -43.40 -13.58 13.16
CA TYR A 201 -44.85 -13.75 13.33
C TYR A 201 -45.34 -15.18 12.99
N ALA A 202 -44.52 -16.04 12.36
CA ALA A 202 -44.86 -17.43 12.00
C ALA A 202 -44.13 -18.53 12.81
N GLY A 203 -43.25 -18.17 13.75
CA GLY A 203 -42.62 -19.10 14.71
C GLY A 203 -41.14 -19.48 14.42
N VAL A 204 -40.28 -19.22 15.44
CA VAL A 204 -38.88 -19.67 15.70
C VAL A 204 -37.78 -18.71 15.15
N SER A 205 -36.68 -18.32 15.84
CA SER A 205 -35.89 -18.93 16.93
C SER A 205 -35.41 -18.00 18.07
N LYS A 206 -35.39 -18.49 19.31
CA LYS A 206 -34.85 -17.83 20.53
C LYS A 206 -33.32 -17.99 20.70
N SER A 207 -32.63 -18.51 19.68
CA SER A 207 -31.22 -18.87 19.82
C SER A 207 -30.34 -17.63 19.97
N TRP A 208 -29.46 -17.65 20.96
CA TRP A 208 -28.51 -16.56 21.29
C TRP A 208 -27.63 -16.14 20.09
N TYR A 209 -27.44 -17.04 19.12
CA TYR A 209 -26.56 -16.84 17.98
C TYR A 209 -27.23 -16.31 16.71
N SER A 210 -28.57 -16.21 16.68
CA SER A 210 -29.35 -15.92 15.46
C SER A 210 -28.86 -14.67 14.72
N MET A 211 -28.71 -13.55 15.43
CA MET A 211 -28.27 -12.30 14.81
C MET A 211 -26.77 -12.30 14.48
N HIS A 212 -25.94 -13.07 15.21
CA HIS A 212 -24.54 -13.26 14.83
C HIS A 212 -24.44 -13.96 13.46
N LEU A 213 -25.21 -15.04 13.26
CA LEU A 213 -25.28 -15.73 11.96
C LEU A 213 -25.77 -14.81 10.85
N LEU A 214 -26.75 -13.95 11.13
CA LEU A 214 -27.27 -12.97 10.17
C LEU A 214 -26.14 -12.06 9.68
N VAL A 215 -25.36 -11.47 10.59
CA VAL A 215 -24.21 -10.60 10.24
C VAL A 215 -23.18 -11.34 9.38
N LEU A 216 -22.83 -12.57 9.76
CA LEU A 216 -21.86 -13.38 9.03
C LEU A 216 -22.36 -13.74 7.62
N SER A 217 -23.62 -14.19 7.51
CA SER A 217 -24.27 -14.54 6.23
C SER A 217 -24.44 -13.35 5.29
N ALA A 218 -24.63 -12.14 5.85
CA ALA A 218 -24.78 -10.92 5.07
C ALA A 218 -23.50 -10.62 4.28
N TYR A 219 -22.34 -10.84 4.90
CA TYR A 219 -21.10 -10.16 4.51
C TYR A 219 -19.89 -11.05 4.23
N ILE A 220 -19.78 -12.26 4.79
CA ILE A 220 -18.59 -13.11 4.58
C ILE A 220 -18.37 -13.42 3.09
N GLY A 221 -19.45 -13.76 2.37
CA GLY A 221 -19.35 -14.12 0.95
C GLY A 221 -18.79 -13.01 0.04
N ASN A 222 -18.86 -11.75 0.46
CA ASN A 222 -18.37 -10.62 -0.33
C ASN A 222 -16.84 -10.60 -0.44
N TRP A 223 -16.13 -11.17 0.54
CA TRP A 223 -14.66 -11.22 0.52
C TRP A 223 -14.13 -11.99 -0.70
N ARG A 224 -14.81 -13.06 -1.12
CA ARG A 224 -14.46 -13.83 -2.33
C ARG A 224 -14.33 -12.91 -3.55
N TRP A 225 -15.31 -12.06 -3.76
CA TRP A 225 -15.38 -11.19 -4.94
C TRP A 225 -14.43 -9.99 -4.83
N CYS A 226 -14.26 -9.46 -3.62
CA CYS A 226 -13.26 -8.43 -3.34
C CYS A 226 -11.84 -8.93 -3.67
N ILE A 227 -11.47 -10.11 -3.16
CA ILE A 227 -10.16 -10.72 -3.38
C ILE A 227 -9.95 -11.02 -4.87
N ARG A 228 -10.96 -11.57 -5.55
CA ARG A 228 -10.91 -11.79 -6.99
C ARG A 228 -10.63 -10.50 -7.76
N SER A 229 -11.32 -9.42 -7.42
CA SER A 229 -11.14 -8.13 -8.10
C SER A 229 -9.75 -7.53 -7.88
N VAL A 230 -9.17 -7.70 -6.69
CA VAL A 230 -7.77 -7.31 -6.43
C VAL A 230 -6.82 -8.21 -7.20
N GLY A 231 -7.09 -9.52 -7.27
CA GLY A 231 -6.32 -10.46 -8.08
C GLY A 231 -6.30 -10.11 -9.57
N GLU A 232 -7.44 -9.74 -10.15
CA GLU A 232 -7.53 -9.28 -11.54
C GLU A 232 -6.72 -7.99 -11.79
N GLN A 233 -6.63 -7.08 -10.81
CA GLN A 233 -5.77 -5.89 -10.90
C GLN A 233 -4.28 -6.25 -10.85
N ILE A 234 -3.91 -7.23 -10.02
CA ILE A 234 -2.54 -7.73 -9.92
C ILE A 234 -2.13 -8.41 -11.24
N GLU A 235 -2.98 -9.27 -11.80
CA GLU A 235 -2.69 -9.97 -13.07
C GLU A 235 -2.51 -9.00 -14.23
N LYS A 236 -3.38 -7.99 -14.35
CA LYS A 236 -3.18 -6.91 -15.34
C LYS A 236 -1.85 -6.18 -15.14
N THR A 237 -1.44 -5.95 -13.89
CA THR A 237 -0.16 -5.30 -13.59
C THR A 237 1.03 -6.19 -13.96
N ILE A 238 0.93 -7.52 -13.75
CA ILE A 238 1.92 -8.50 -14.18
C ILE A 238 2.12 -8.45 -15.69
N ASP A 239 1.03 -8.53 -16.46
CA ASP A 239 1.10 -8.55 -17.93
C ASP A 239 1.74 -7.27 -18.49
N ILE A 240 1.43 -6.12 -17.88
CA ILE A 240 2.04 -4.83 -18.24
C ILE A 240 3.53 -4.82 -17.88
N ALA A 241 3.93 -5.37 -16.73
CA ALA A 241 5.33 -5.42 -16.30
C ALA A 241 6.17 -6.34 -17.20
N LEU A 242 5.62 -7.50 -17.62
CA LEU A 242 6.31 -8.45 -18.49
C LEU A 242 6.51 -7.93 -19.92
N THR A 243 5.63 -7.05 -20.38
CA THR A 243 5.71 -6.42 -21.72
C THR A 243 6.48 -5.10 -21.70
N LEU A 244 7.01 -4.69 -20.55
CA LEU A 244 7.64 -3.39 -20.37
C LEU A 244 9.00 -3.33 -21.07
N ASP A 245 9.05 -2.62 -22.19
CA ASP A 245 10.32 -2.23 -22.80
C ASP A 245 10.88 -0.99 -22.10
N LEU A 246 11.80 -1.23 -21.17
CA LEU A 246 12.49 -0.18 -20.41
C LEU A 246 13.33 0.77 -21.27
N SER A 247 13.54 0.46 -22.56
CA SER A 247 14.28 1.32 -23.50
C SER A 247 13.44 2.45 -24.10
N LYS A 248 12.10 2.35 -24.09
CA LYS A 248 11.18 3.28 -24.80
C LYS A 248 10.34 4.19 -23.89
N SER A 249 10.58 4.21 -22.58
CA SER A 249 9.81 5.03 -21.64
C SER A 249 10.12 6.53 -21.83
N ASN A 250 9.44 7.17 -22.78
CA ASN A 250 9.59 8.58 -23.13
C ASN A 250 8.99 9.56 -22.11
N ASN A 251 8.42 9.08 -20.99
CA ASN A 251 7.83 9.94 -19.96
C ASN A 251 8.12 9.36 -18.56
N ASP A 252 9.08 9.95 -17.85
CA ASP A 252 9.58 9.45 -16.54
C ASP A 252 8.48 9.21 -15.50
N LYS A 253 7.39 10.00 -15.54
CA LYS A 253 6.27 9.89 -14.58
C LYS A 253 5.45 8.61 -14.75
N ASP A 254 5.14 8.22 -15.99
CA ASP A 254 4.35 7.01 -16.26
C ASP A 254 5.15 5.75 -15.95
N GLY A 255 6.47 5.78 -16.20
CA GLY A 255 7.39 4.71 -15.78
C GLY A 255 7.42 4.54 -14.26
N LEU A 256 7.56 5.64 -13.50
CA LEU A 256 7.57 5.62 -12.03
C LEU A 256 6.24 5.12 -11.45
N ILE A 257 5.10 5.61 -11.95
CA ILE A 257 3.79 5.17 -11.47
C ILE A 257 3.63 3.65 -11.69
N ARG A 258 4.02 3.14 -12.86
CA ARG A 258 3.97 1.70 -13.17
C ARG A 258 4.88 0.86 -12.27
N LEU A 259 6.04 1.38 -11.88
CA LEU A 259 6.96 0.72 -10.93
C LEU A 259 6.40 0.68 -9.50
N LEU A 260 5.60 1.67 -9.12
CA LEU A 260 5.00 1.75 -7.78
C LEU A 260 3.67 0.98 -7.65
N THR A 261 3.01 0.68 -8.78
CA THR A 261 1.71 -0.05 -8.78
C THR A 261 1.77 -1.39 -8.05
N PRO A 262 2.77 -2.28 -8.25
CA PRO A 262 2.86 -3.53 -7.51
C PRO A 262 2.94 -3.30 -6.00
N GLN A 263 3.75 -2.35 -5.54
CA GLN A 263 3.88 -2.01 -4.13
C GLN A 263 2.55 -1.50 -3.55
N TYR A 264 1.87 -0.62 -4.26
CA TYR A 264 0.54 -0.13 -3.89
C TYR A 264 -0.52 -1.25 -3.80
N LEU A 265 -0.48 -2.24 -4.69
CA LEU A 265 -1.37 -3.40 -4.64
C LEU A 265 -1.02 -4.33 -3.47
N GLY A 266 0.26 -4.50 -3.16
CA GLY A 266 0.72 -5.19 -1.94
C GLY A 266 0.20 -4.50 -0.68
N ASP A 267 0.33 -3.18 -0.60
CA ASP A 267 -0.16 -2.36 0.52
C ASP A 267 -1.69 -2.43 0.69
N LYS A 268 -2.44 -2.77 -0.36
CA LYS A 268 -3.88 -3.05 -0.28
C LYS A 268 -4.21 -4.43 0.27
N LEU A 269 -3.35 -5.43 0.07
CA LEU A 269 -3.57 -6.80 0.52
C LEU A 269 -3.31 -6.96 2.02
N LEU A 270 -2.27 -6.30 2.56
CA LEU A 270 -1.90 -6.43 3.98
C LEU A 270 -3.08 -6.15 4.93
N PRO A 271 -3.85 -5.05 4.77
CA PRO A 271 -4.99 -4.76 5.63
C PRO A 271 -6.17 -5.71 5.42
N ILE A 272 -6.26 -6.43 4.30
CA ILE A 272 -7.29 -7.44 4.05
C ILE A 272 -6.95 -8.69 4.86
N SER A 273 -5.69 -9.12 4.85
CA SER A 273 -5.19 -10.26 5.63
C SER A 273 -5.51 -10.09 7.12
N SER A 274 -5.12 -8.95 7.71
CA SER A 274 -5.40 -8.66 9.13
C SER A 274 -6.90 -8.66 9.46
N ARG A 275 -7.75 -8.08 8.59
CA ARG A 275 -9.20 -8.06 8.84
C ARG A 275 -9.84 -9.44 8.75
N LEU A 276 -9.38 -10.28 7.85
CA LEU A 276 -9.82 -11.67 7.76
C LEU A 276 -9.38 -12.48 8.98
N GLN A 277 -8.18 -12.21 9.53
CA GLN A 277 -7.73 -12.81 10.80
C GLN A 277 -8.63 -12.40 11.97
N VAL A 278 -8.97 -11.11 12.11
CA VAL A 278 -9.92 -10.64 13.15
C VAL A 278 -11.30 -11.30 13.02
N ALA A 279 -11.78 -11.47 11.78
CA ALA A 279 -13.03 -12.17 11.51
C ALA A 279 -12.94 -13.66 11.88
N LEU A 280 -11.81 -14.32 11.60
CA LEU A 280 -11.54 -15.69 12.02
C LEU A 280 -11.51 -15.83 13.54
N GLU A 281 -10.83 -14.92 14.25
CA GLU A 281 -10.80 -14.88 15.71
C GLU A 281 -12.20 -14.72 16.31
N THR A 282 -13.03 -13.87 15.70
CA THR A 282 -14.44 -13.69 16.08
C THR A 282 -15.24 -14.98 15.91
N ILE A 283 -15.08 -15.70 14.80
CA ILE A 283 -15.73 -17.01 14.58
C ILE A 283 -15.26 -18.04 15.60
N CYS A 284 -13.96 -18.13 15.86
CA CYS A 284 -13.40 -19.04 16.87
C CYS A 284 -13.94 -18.72 18.26
N LYS A 285 -14.11 -17.44 18.62
CA LYS A 285 -14.69 -17.05 19.91
C LYS A 285 -16.18 -17.38 19.99
N LEU A 286 -16.93 -17.22 18.90
CA LEU A 286 -18.31 -17.68 18.82
C LEU A 286 -18.44 -19.20 19.00
N GLU A 287 -17.55 -19.98 18.38
CA GLU A 287 -17.47 -21.43 18.54
C GLU A 287 -17.15 -21.82 20.01
N GLU A 288 -16.20 -21.13 20.64
CA GLU A 288 -15.90 -21.29 22.07
C GLU A 288 -17.14 -21.02 22.93
N MET A 289 -17.88 -19.93 22.67
CA MET A 289 -19.11 -19.61 23.40
C MET A 289 -20.22 -20.63 23.19
N ASN A 290 -20.33 -21.20 21.98
CA ASN A 290 -21.27 -22.28 21.73
C ASN A 290 -20.97 -23.52 22.58
N THR A 291 -19.70 -23.96 22.61
CA THR A 291 -19.30 -25.10 23.45
C THR A 291 -19.48 -24.80 24.94
N PHE A 292 -19.19 -23.57 25.37
CA PHE A 292 -19.38 -23.13 26.74
C PHE A 292 -20.87 -23.13 27.14
N PHE A 293 -21.75 -22.59 26.32
CA PHE A 293 -23.19 -22.59 26.59
C PHE A 293 -23.80 -23.99 26.53
N GLN A 294 -23.32 -24.86 25.63
CA GLN A 294 -23.71 -26.27 25.62
C GLN A 294 -23.30 -26.97 26.92
N SER A 295 -22.07 -26.75 27.41
CA SER A 295 -21.57 -27.35 28.66
C SER A 295 -22.39 -26.94 29.90
N ARG A 296 -23.08 -25.80 29.83
CA ARG A 296 -23.95 -25.27 30.88
C ARG A 296 -25.44 -25.55 30.63
N ALA A 297 -25.78 -26.34 29.62
CA ALA A 297 -27.15 -26.62 29.20
C ALA A 297 -27.98 -25.35 28.89
N LEU A 298 -27.33 -24.28 28.42
CA LEU A 298 -27.97 -23.00 28.03
C LEU A 298 -28.38 -22.98 26.56
N ALA A 299 -28.00 -23.99 25.78
CA ALA A 299 -28.40 -24.21 24.40
C ALA A 299 -28.79 -25.69 24.24
N THR A 300 -29.74 -25.97 23.34
CA THR A 300 -30.10 -27.36 23.03
C THR A 300 -28.97 -28.03 22.23
N ASP A 301 -28.84 -29.36 22.34
CA ASP A 301 -27.82 -30.10 21.57
C ASP A 301 -28.03 -29.99 20.05
N ASP A 302 -29.27 -29.80 19.60
CA ASP A 302 -29.57 -29.58 18.19
C ASP A 302 -29.12 -28.18 17.73
N ASP A 303 -29.45 -27.14 18.51
CA ASP A 303 -28.98 -25.77 18.29
C ASP A 303 -27.45 -25.68 18.27
N ALA A 304 -26.80 -26.33 19.25
CA ALA A 304 -25.34 -26.32 19.37
C ALA A 304 -24.67 -26.96 18.15
N ARG A 305 -25.19 -28.11 17.68
CA ARG A 305 -24.67 -28.80 16.49
C ARG A 305 -24.92 -28.00 15.21
N ARG A 306 -26.12 -27.42 15.05
CA ARG A 306 -26.44 -26.58 13.91
C ARG A 306 -25.51 -25.37 13.83
N PHE A 307 -25.34 -24.66 14.95
CA PHE A 307 -24.44 -23.52 15.00
C PHE A 307 -22.99 -23.90 14.73
N ALA A 308 -22.50 -25.02 15.28
CA ALA A 308 -21.15 -25.52 15.02
C ALA A 308 -20.92 -25.82 13.53
N GLY A 309 -21.92 -26.38 12.84
CA GLY A 309 -21.86 -26.61 11.39
C GLY A 309 -21.70 -25.31 10.58
N GLU A 310 -22.50 -24.29 10.91
CA GLU A 310 -22.38 -22.96 10.29
C GLU A 310 -21.03 -22.31 10.59
N MET A 311 -20.53 -22.40 11.83
CA MET A 311 -19.21 -21.85 12.20
C MET A 311 -18.08 -22.56 11.44
N ALA A 312 -18.14 -23.88 11.30
CA ALA A 312 -17.17 -24.65 10.52
C ALA A 312 -17.15 -24.22 9.05
N TYR A 313 -18.33 -23.96 8.45
CA TYR A 313 -18.43 -23.42 7.09
C TYR A 313 -17.77 -22.04 6.97
N TYR A 314 -18.09 -21.11 7.86
CA TYR A 314 -17.51 -19.76 7.80
C TYR A 314 -16.02 -19.74 8.09
N LYS A 315 -15.54 -20.54 9.06
CA LYS A 315 -14.12 -20.74 9.36
C LYS A 315 -13.35 -21.21 8.13
N THR A 316 -13.81 -22.30 7.51
CA THR A 316 -13.21 -22.85 6.29
C THR A 316 -13.20 -21.83 5.16
N SER A 317 -14.26 -21.04 5.02
CA SER A 317 -14.36 -20.00 4.00
C SER A 317 -13.32 -18.88 4.21
N ILE A 318 -13.18 -18.38 5.45
CA ILE A 318 -12.19 -17.34 5.78
C ILE A 318 -10.76 -17.86 5.65
N GLU A 319 -10.47 -19.10 6.08
CA GLU A 319 -9.16 -19.73 5.89
C GLU A 319 -8.81 -19.84 4.39
N GLY A 320 -9.79 -20.20 3.54
CA GLY A 320 -9.62 -20.19 2.08
C GLY A 320 -9.36 -18.79 1.51
N TYR A 321 -9.99 -17.76 2.06
CA TYR A 321 -9.74 -16.36 1.68
C TYR A 321 -8.34 -15.90 2.10
N LEU A 322 -7.90 -16.22 3.31
CA LEU A 322 -6.54 -15.94 3.80
C LEU A 322 -5.50 -16.60 2.89
N LYS A 323 -5.70 -17.87 2.51
CA LYS A 323 -4.81 -18.56 1.56
C LYS A 323 -4.78 -17.88 0.19
N SER A 324 -5.93 -17.39 -0.28
CA SER A 324 -6.00 -16.65 -1.55
C SER A 324 -5.23 -15.33 -1.49
N VAL A 325 -5.32 -14.61 -0.36
CA VAL A 325 -4.54 -13.38 -0.14
C VAL A 325 -3.04 -13.68 -0.10
N GLU A 326 -2.61 -14.73 0.61
CA GLU A 326 -1.21 -15.16 0.67
C GLU A 326 -0.63 -15.46 -0.72
N VAL A 327 -1.40 -16.12 -1.58
CA VAL A 327 -1.00 -16.38 -2.98
C VAL A 327 -0.82 -15.07 -3.75
N LEU A 328 -1.73 -14.10 -3.58
CA LEU A 328 -1.63 -12.79 -4.25
C LEU A 328 -0.46 -11.97 -3.73
N GLU A 329 -0.19 -12.00 -2.42
CA GLU A 329 0.99 -11.36 -1.81
C GLU A 329 2.29 -11.94 -2.39
N GLY A 330 2.36 -13.27 -2.54
CA GLY A 330 3.48 -13.95 -3.20
C GLY A 330 3.67 -13.50 -4.65
N LYS A 331 2.58 -13.37 -5.42
CA LYS A 331 2.63 -12.84 -6.80
C LYS A 331 3.17 -11.40 -6.83
N VAL A 332 2.67 -10.51 -5.97
CA VAL A 332 3.11 -9.11 -5.90
C VAL A 332 4.59 -9.01 -5.53
N LYS A 333 5.04 -9.82 -4.57
CA LYS A 333 6.46 -9.89 -4.19
C LYS A 333 7.34 -10.34 -5.36
N GLY A 334 6.94 -11.41 -6.07
CA GLY A 334 7.68 -11.89 -7.24
C GLY A 334 7.84 -10.85 -8.35
N ILE A 335 6.82 -10.04 -8.62
CA ILE A 335 6.91 -8.93 -9.58
C ILE A 335 7.89 -7.86 -9.09
N SER A 336 7.80 -7.51 -7.81
CA SER A 336 8.66 -6.48 -7.21
C SER A 336 10.13 -6.87 -7.30
N ASP A 337 10.45 -8.15 -7.04
CA ASP A 337 11.79 -8.71 -7.19
C ASP A 337 12.25 -8.68 -8.65
N LEU A 338 11.40 -9.07 -9.60
CA LEU A 338 11.71 -9.03 -11.04
C LEU A 338 11.98 -7.60 -11.52
N LEU A 339 11.18 -6.63 -11.09
CA LEU A 339 11.37 -5.21 -11.42
C LEU A 339 12.68 -4.67 -10.84
N ALA A 340 13.03 -5.04 -9.61
CA ALA A 340 14.30 -4.66 -9.00
C ALA A 340 15.50 -5.21 -9.79
N VAL A 341 15.44 -6.48 -10.22
CA VAL A 341 16.45 -7.10 -11.09
C VAL A 341 16.52 -6.36 -12.43
N ALA A 342 15.38 -6.08 -13.06
CA ALA A 342 15.34 -5.37 -14.35
C ALA A 342 15.92 -3.96 -14.27
N LEU A 343 15.64 -3.21 -13.19
CA LEU A 343 16.21 -1.89 -12.93
C LEU A 343 17.74 -1.96 -12.75
N SER A 344 18.24 -2.96 -12.03
CA SER A 344 19.68 -3.18 -11.86
C SER A 344 20.39 -3.49 -13.18
N LEU A 345 19.81 -4.40 -13.98
CA LEU A 345 20.32 -4.75 -15.31
C LEU A 345 20.34 -3.54 -16.25
N LYS A 346 19.33 -2.67 -16.19
CA LYS A 346 19.31 -1.41 -16.93
C LYS A 346 20.43 -0.48 -16.48
N GLY A 347 20.62 -0.33 -15.17
CA GLY A 347 21.72 0.45 -14.59
C GLY A 347 23.09 -0.03 -15.09
N GLN A 348 23.32 -1.34 -15.09
CA GLN A 348 24.53 -1.96 -15.64
C GLN A 348 24.68 -1.73 -17.14
N THR A 349 23.59 -1.85 -17.90
CA THR A 349 23.60 -1.62 -19.36
C THR A 349 23.99 -0.18 -19.69
N VAL A 350 23.43 0.80 -18.97
CA VAL A 350 23.78 2.22 -19.14
C VAL A 350 25.25 2.46 -18.77
N ALA A 351 25.74 1.84 -17.69
CA ALA A 351 27.15 1.91 -17.31
C ALA A 351 28.07 1.33 -18.39
N ASN A 352 27.72 0.18 -18.96
CA ASN A 352 28.47 -0.44 -20.06
C ASN A 352 28.47 0.44 -21.31
N GLN A 353 27.32 1.04 -21.68
CA GLN A 353 27.25 1.97 -22.81
C GLN A 353 28.12 3.22 -22.60
N ILE A 354 28.19 3.74 -21.38
CA ILE A 354 29.09 4.84 -21.04
C ILE A 354 30.54 4.38 -21.18
N ASN A 355 30.88 3.19 -20.69
CA ASN A 355 32.22 2.64 -20.78
C ASN A 355 32.65 2.38 -22.24
N ASP A 356 31.76 1.84 -23.08
CA ASP A 356 32.01 1.61 -24.50
C ASP A 356 32.22 2.93 -25.25
N LYS A 357 31.39 3.95 -24.98
CA LYS A 357 31.58 5.29 -25.53
C LYS A 357 32.89 5.92 -25.07
N MET A 358 33.29 5.72 -23.81
CA MET A 358 34.57 6.19 -23.29
C MET A 358 35.75 5.48 -23.99
N LEU A 359 35.64 4.16 -24.24
CA LEU A 359 36.64 3.41 -25.00
C LEU A 359 36.74 3.91 -26.44
N GLN A 360 35.63 4.19 -27.10
CA GLN A 360 35.61 4.79 -28.45
C GLN A 360 36.28 6.16 -28.45
N LEU A 361 35.88 7.07 -27.56
CA LEU A 361 36.50 8.40 -27.44
C LEU A 361 38.01 8.31 -27.14
N THR A 362 38.43 7.35 -26.32
CA THR A 362 39.85 7.13 -26.04
C THR A 362 40.58 6.63 -27.29
N THR A 363 39.96 5.76 -28.08
CA THR A 363 40.52 5.23 -29.33
C THR A 363 40.61 6.32 -30.40
N GLU A 364 39.56 7.12 -30.58
CA GLU A 364 39.58 8.29 -31.47
C GLU A 364 40.65 9.30 -31.04
N ALA A 365 40.81 9.56 -29.73
CA ALA A 365 41.90 10.38 -29.22
C ALA A 365 43.30 9.77 -29.45
N PHE A 366 43.41 8.44 -29.52
CA PHE A 366 44.65 7.77 -29.95
C PHE A 366 44.91 7.97 -31.44
N ASP A 367 43.90 7.91 -32.29
CA ASP A 367 44.02 8.16 -33.74
C ASP A 367 44.34 9.63 -34.06
N ASP A 368 43.82 10.58 -33.28
CA ASP A 368 44.21 12.00 -33.38
C ASP A 368 45.73 12.21 -33.19
N ASN A 369 46.41 11.34 -32.43
CA ASN A 369 47.87 11.39 -32.34
C ASN A 369 48.56 11.09 -33.69
N ALA A 370 47.94 10.35 -34.60
CA ALA A 370 48.50 10.11 -35.93
C ALA A 370 48.51 11.40 -36.76
N THR A 371 47.41 12.16 -36.75
CA THR A 371 47.31 13.46 -37.42
C THR A 371 48.33 14.47 -36.85
N VAL A 372 48.45 14.54 -35.52
CA VAL A 372 49.46 15.39 -34.86
C VAL A 372 50.89 15.01 -35.26
N ARG A 373 51.19 13.71 -35.37
CA ARG A 373 52.51 13.23 -35.83
C ARG A 373 52.80 13.66 -37.27
N VAL A 374 51.82 13.60 -38.17
CA VAL A 374 52.00 14.02 -39.57
C VAL A 374 52.31 15.52 -39.65
N VAL A 375 51.55 16.37 -38.97
CA VAL A 375 51.81 17.83 -38.93
C VAL A 375 53.18 18.15 -38.33
N THR A 376 53.58 17.43 -37.29
CA THR A 376 54.90 17.60 -36.65
C THR A 376 56.04 17.20 -37.60
N ILE A 377 55.88 16.14 -38.38
CA ILE A 377 56.89 15.73 -39.38
C ILE A 377 57.01 16.78 -40.49
N VAL A 378 55.88 17.29 -41.01
CA VAL A 378 55.87 18.32 -42.06
C VAL A 378 56.55 19.61 -41.57
N THR A 379 56.24 20.06 -40.34
CA THR A 379 56.87 21.24 -39.74
C THR A 379 58.36 21.05 -39.48
N LEU A 380 58.80 19.87 -39.03
CA LEU A 380 60.23 19.55 -38.82
C LEU A 380 61.06 19.54 -40.12
N ILE A 381 60.44 19.22 -41.25
CA ILE A 381 61.07 19.30 -42.58
C ILE A 381 61.09 20.75 -43.08
N TYR A 382 60.01 21.49 -42.88
CA TYR A 382 59.85 22.84 -43.40
C TYR A 382 60.64 23.90 -42.62
N LEU A 383 60.70 23.79 -41.29
CA LEU A 383 61.32 24.80 -40.42
C LEU A 383 62.82 25.04 -40.72
N PRO A 384 63.66 23.99 -40.89
CA PRO A 384 65.09 24.19 -41.19
C PRO A 384 65.30 24.73 -42.60
N ALA A 385 64.54 24.24 -43.58
CA ALA A 385 64.60 24.71 -44.95
C ALA A 385 64.19 26.18 -45.05
N SER A 386 63.16 26.60 -44.32
CA SER A 386 62.70 27.98 -44.25
C SER A 386 63.73 28.88 -43.57
N PHE A 387 64.30 28.47 -42.44
CA PHE A 387 65.35 29.23 -41.76
C PHE A 387 66.56 29.50 -42.67
N VAL A 388 67.04 28.47 -43.38
CA VAL A 388 68.15 28.61 -44.34
C VAL A 388 67.73 29.48 -45.54
N SER A 389 66.50 29.33 -46.03
CA SER A 389 65.93 30.18 -47.09
C SER A 389 65.83 31.65 -46.68
N THR A 390 65.43 31.97 -45.44
CA THR A 390 65.36 33.37 -44.96
C THR A 390 66.75 33.96 -44.76
N LEU A 391 67.69 33.19 -44.20
CA LEU A 391 69.05 33.64 -43.94
C LEU A 391 69.83 33.92 -45.24
N LEU A 392 69.58 33.12 -46.28
CA LEU A 392 70.24 33.23 -47.58
C LEU A 392 69.43 34.02 -48.63
N GLY A 393 68.10 34.07 -48.51
CA GLY A 393 67.18 34.58 -49.53
C GLY A 393 67.31 36.07 -49.82
N MET A 394 67.90 36.84 -48.90
CA MET A 394 68.23 38.25 -49.14
C MET A 394 69.47 38.46 -50.02
N ASN A 395 70.32 37.44 -50.22
CA ASN A 395 71.61 37.58 -50.92
C ASN A 395 71.75 36.73 -52.20
N LEU A 396 70.76 35.89 -52.53
CA LEU A 396 70.92 34.87 -53.57
C LEU A 396 70.12 35.12 -54.87
N PHE A 397 69.15 36.05 -54.84
CA PHE A 397 68.34 36.42 -56.00
C PHE A 397 68.62 37.88 -56.37
N ASP A 398 69.27 38.09 -57.51
CA ASP A 398 69.50 39.41 -58.09
C ASP A 398 68.55 39.60 -59.29
N PHE A 399 67.79 40.70 -59.30
CA PHE A 399 66.91 41.04 -60.42
C PHE A 399 67.71 41.86 -61.41
N GLY A 400 68.28 41.18 -62.41
CA GLY A 400 69.04 41.85 -63.47
C GLY A 400 68.19 42.85 -64.24
N ASP A 401 68.65 44.10 -64.27
CA ASP A 401 68.07 45.18 -65.07
C ASP A 401 68.34 44.88 -66.55
N SER A 402 67.29 44.96 -67.38
CA SER A 402 67.23 44.61 -68.82
C SER A 402 66.80 43.17 -69.17
N ALA A 403 65.51 43.04 -69.50
CA ALA A 403 64.92 42.02 -70.38
C ALA A 403 65.08 40.53 -69.97
N GLY A 404 64.30 40.12 -68.96
CA GLY A 404 63.44 38.93 -69.10
C GLY A 404 64.02 37.53 -68.79
N GLY A 405 65.08 37.41 -68.00
CA GLY A 405 65.61 36.10 -67.58
C GLY A 405 65.86 36.01 -66.07
N PHE A 406 65.12 35.14 -65.37
CA PHE A 406 65.38 34.82 -63.96
C PHE A 406 66.73 34.07 -63.85
N THR A 407 67.83 34.78 -63.56
CA THR A 407 69.16 34.17 -63.41
C THR A 407 69.37 33.66 -61.99
N ILE A 408 69.28 32.34 -61.81
CA ILE A 408 69.67 31.67 -60.56
C ILE A 408 71.19 31.79 -60.38
N SER A 409 71.64 32.32 -59.24
CA SER A 409 73.07 32.44 -58.91
C SER A 409 73.75 31.06 -58.85
N LYS A 410 74.98 30.95 -59.37
CA LYS A 410 75.81 29.73 -59.34
C LYS A 410 76.13 29.23 -57.91
N GLN A 411 75.84 30.02 -56.87
CA GLN A 411 76.04 29.68 -55.45
C GLN A 411 74.84 28.99 -54.79
N PHE A 412 73.76 28.70 -55.55
CA PHE A 412 72.59 27.98 -55.04
C PHE A 412 72.90 26.63 -54.37
N TRP A 413 74.03 25.99 -54.73
CA TRP A 413 74.47 24.74 -54.09
C TRP A 413 74.75 24.87 -52.57
N ILE A 414 75.11 26.08 -52.08
CA ILE A 414 75.32 26.35 -50.65
C ILE A 414 74.03 26.17 -49.85
N PHE A 415 72.88 26.52 -50.44
CA PHE A 415 71.56 26.27 -49.84
C PHE A 415 71.33 24.76 -49.61
N ILE A 416 71.64 23.93 -50.62
CA ILE A 416 71.45 22.48 -50.54
C ILE A 416 72.37 21.88 -49.47
N VAL A 417 73.65 22.29 -49.45
CA VAL A 417 74.65 21.78 -48.49
C VAL A 417 74.33 22.20 -47.05
N ALA A 418 73.70 23.35 -46.82
CA ALA A 418 73.30 23.78 -45.49
C ALA A 418 71.96 23.19 -45.04
N ALA A 419 70.96 23.11 -45.93
CA ALA A 419 69.60 22.68 -45.59
C ALA A 419 69.48 21.16 -45.35
N VAL A 420 70.18 20.33 -46.13
CA VAL A 420 70.06 18.87 -46.04
C VAL A 420 70.61 18.30 -44.72
N PRO A 421 71.79 18.70 -44.22
CA PRO A 421 72.29 18.23 -42.93
C PRO A 421 71.42 18.73 -41.77
N LEU A 422 70.92 19.96 -41.86
CA LEU A 422 70.09 20.55 -40.81
C LEU A 422 68.75 19.84 -40.68
N THR A 423 68.11 19.48 -41.80
CA THR A 423 66.87 18.66 -41.81
C THR A 423 67.12 17.22 -41.33
N MET A 424 68.26 16.62 -41.70
CA MET A 424 68.65 15.30 -41.16
C MET A 424 68.88 15.34 -39.64
N LEU A 425 69.48 16.42 -39.13
CA LEU A 425 69.73 16.58 -37.69
C LEU A 425 68.43 16.80 -36.91
N THR A 426 67.49 17.59 -37.42
CA THR A 426 66.19 17.80 -36.75
C THR A 426 65.34 16.54 -36.74
N LEU A 427 65.24 15.83 -37.88
CA LEU A 427 64.53 14.55 -37.97
C LEU A 427 65.19 13.46 -37.11
N GLY A 428 66.52 13.38 -37.13
CA GLY A 428 67.29 12.44 -36.32
C GLY A 428 67.10 12.66 -34.82
N THR A 429 67.13 13.93 -34.38
CA THR A 429 66.90 14.29 -32.97
C THR A 429 65.49 13.91 -32.52
N TRP A 430 64.47 14.22 -33.32
CA TRP A 430 63.08 13.85 -33.03
C TRP A 430 62.89 12.33 -32.95
N TYR A 431 63.45 11.58 -33.91
CA TYR A 431 63.35 10.11 -33.92
C TYR A 431 64.01 9.47 -32.69
N ILE A 432 65.19 9.94 -32.30
CA ILE A 432 65.89 9.44 -31.11
C ILE A 432 65.10 9.74 -29.84
N ILE A 433 64.60 10.97 -29.66
CA ILE A 433 63.81 11.37 -28.48
C ILE A 433 62.53 10.54 -28.40
N THR A 434 61.80 10.40 -29.51
CA THR A 434 60.55 9.63 -29.57
C THR A 434 60.79 8.16 -29.23
N LYS A 435 61.83 7.53 -29.82
CA LYS A 435 62.19 6.13 -29.55
C LYS A 435 62.66 5.92 -28.11
N ARG A 436 63.31 6.91 -27.50
CA ARG A 436 63.75 6.86 -26.09
C ARG A 436 62.57 7.02 -25.13
N GLN A 437 61.64 7.93 -25.41
CA GLN A 437 60.41 8.11 -24.62
C GLN A 437 59.50 6.88 -24.67
N VAL A 438 59.34 6.24 -25.83
CA VAL A 438 58.56 4.99 -25.96
C VAL A 438 59.16 3.86 -25.12
N ARG A 439 60.48 3.64 -25.19
CA ARG A 439 61.17 2.62 -24.38
C ARG A 439 61.04 2.86 -22.88
N LEU A 440 61.16 4.12 -22.44
CA LEU A 440 60.97 4.48 -21.03
C LEU A 440 59.53 4.25 -20.54
N ARG A 441 58.52 4.53 -21.38
CA ARG A 441 57.11 4.24 -21.05
C ARG A 441 56.84 2.74 -20.95
N GLN A 442 57.39 1.93 -21.86
CA GLN A 442 57.25 0.48 -21.82
C GLN A 442 57.90 -0.14 -20.57
N ALA A 443 59.09 0.33 -20.18
CA ALA A 443 59.74 -0.11 -18.95
C ALA A 443 58.90 0.22 -17.70
N LYS A 444 58.30 1.41 -17.63
CA LYS A 444 57.40 1.80 -16.53
C LYS A 444 56.11 0.98 -16.49
N LEU A 445 55.54 0.61 -17.64
CA LEU A 445 54.34 -0.22 -17.72
C LEU A 445 54.64 -1.68 -17.29
N GLN A 446 55.80 -2.22 -17.65
CA GLN A 446 56.25 -3.53 -17.16
C GLN A 446 56.46 -3.53 -15.65
N GLN A 447 57.07 -2.48 -15.11
CA GLN A 447 57.26 -2.36 -13.66
C GLN A 447 55.91 -2.31 -12.92
N LYS A 448 54.95 -1.49 -13.37
CA LYS A 448 53.60 -1.44 -12.77
C LYS A 448 52.84 -2.77 -12.88
N ARG A 449 53.02 -3.51 -13.99
CA ARG A 449 52.42 -4.83 -14.17
C ARG A 449 53.02 -5.88 -13.25
N ASN A 450 54.31 -5.78 -12.93
CA ASN A 450 54.97 -6.65 -11.96
C ASN A 450 54.51 -6.31 -10.53
N GLU A 451 54.40 -5.02 -10.19
CA GLU A 451 53.89 -4.57 -8.89
C GLU A 451 52.42 -4.99 -8.66
N ALA A 452 51.55 -4.86 -9.66
CA ALA A 452 50.15 -5.32 -9.56
C ALA A 452 49.99 -6.86 -9.57
N GLY A 453 51.01 -7.60 -10.00
CA GLY A 453 51.04 -9.06 -9.96
C GLY A 453 51.57 -9.64 -8.65
N GLU A 454 52.22 -8.83 -7.81
CA GLU A 454 52.70 -9.22 -6.47
C GLU A 454 51.68 -8.91 -5.36
N GLU A 455 50.65 -8.09 -5.63
CA GLU A 455 49.56 -7.76 -4.70
C GLU A 455 48.36 -8.72 -4.76
N CYS A 456 48.38 -9.73 -5.64
CA CYS A 456 47.35 -10.76 -5.79
C CYS A 456 47.89 -12.12 -5.36
#